data_AF-A0A0B7HRF9-F1
#
_entry.id   AF-A0A0B7HRF9-F1
#
_cell.length_a   1.000
_cell.length_b   1.000
_cell.length_c   1.000
_cell.angle_alpha   90.00
_cell.angle_beta   90.00
_cell.angle_gamma   90.00
#
_symmetry.space_group_name_H-M   'P 1'
#
loop_
_entity.id
_entity.type
_entity.pdbx_description
1 polymer ?
#
loop_
_entity_poly.entity_id
_entity_poly.type
_entity_poly.pdbx_seq_one_letter_code
_entity_poly.pdbx_strand_id
1 'polypeptide(L)'
;MWLTLPRLGYVMTIPQKYENLTYYGRGKHDNYNDRKTGAFIEQFSGKVKDEFVHFPKPQDMGNHEEVRWISLTDNQGNGAIFIPNEPMSASALQYTAKRYDFSRTSTRIA
;
A
#
# COMPACT_ATOMS: atom_id res chain seq x y z
N MET A 1 30.01 -9.00 -6.54
CA MET A 1 28.58 -9.36 -6.51
C MET A 1 27.84 -8.18 -5.89
N TRP A 2 26.90 -7.57 -6.61
CA TRP A 2 26.17 -6.40 -6.11
C TRP A 2 25.12 -6.84 -5.09
N LEU A 3 24.87 -6.03 -4.07
CA LEU A 3 23.80 -6.24 -3.11
C LEU A 3 22.47 -5.80 -3.76
N THR A 4 21.59 -6.74 -4.07
CA THR A 4 20.24 -6.45 -4.52
C THR A 4 19.32 -6.34 -3.30
N LEU A 5 18.79 -5.14 -3.05
CA LEU A 5 17.79 -4.91 -2.00
C LEU A 5 16.38 -4.99 -2.61
N PRO A 6 15.46 -5.80 -2.03
CA PRO A 6 14.11 -5.94 -2.58
C PRO A 6 13.26 -4.68 -2.38
N ARG A 7 13.46 -3.95 -1.27
CA ARG A 7 12.82 -2.66 -0.97
C ARG A 7 13.71 -1.85 -0.04
N LEU A 8 13.69 -0.53 -0.19
CA LEU A 8 14.28 0.42 0.73
C LEU A 8 13.24 1.50 1.05
N GLY A 9 12.92 1.69 2.33
CA GLY A 9 11.90 2.65 2.74
C GLY A 9 11.54 2.50 4.22
N TYR A 10 10.47 3.19 4.62
CA TYR A 10 9.95 3.17 5.98
C TYR A 10 8.74 2.25 6.10
N VAL A 11 8.62 1.61 7.26
CA VAL A 11 7.41 0.86 7.65
C VAL A 11 6.94 1.42 8.98
N MET A 12 5.63 1.66 9.08
CA MET A 12 4.99 2.17 10.28
C MET A 12 3.69 1.43 10.54
N THR A 13 3.30 1.37 11.80
CA THR A 13 1.98 0.90 12.22
C THR A 13 1.24 2.07 12.85
N ILE A 14 0.05 2.34 12.35
CA ILE A 14 -0.83 3.40 12.84
C ILE A 14 -2.10 2.79 13.45
N PRO A 15 -2.84 3.52 14.31
CA PRO A 15 -4.10 3.04 14.85
C PRO A 15 -5.11 2.64 13.77
N GLN A 16 -5.77 1.49 13.94
CA GLN A 16 -6.70 0.91 12.96
C GLN A 16 -7.91 1.80 12.61
N LYS A 17 -8.25 2.76 13.48
CA LYS A 17 -9.32 3.74 13.20
C LYS A 17 -9.05 4.62 11.97
N TYR A 18 -7.80 4.74 11.55
CA TYR A 18 -7.39 5.49 10.36
C TYR A 18 -7.49 4.61 9.11
N GLU A 19 -8.71 4.25 8.74
CA GLU A 19 -9.01 3.29 7.68
C GLU A 19 -9.38 3.94 6.33
N ASN A 20 -9.61 5.25 6.29
CA ASN A 20 -9.87 5.97 5.04
C ASN A 20 -8.54 6.27 4.36
N LEU A 21 -8.33 5.66 3.20
CA LEU A 21 -7.14 5.83 2.39
C LEU A 21 -7.46 6.78 1.22
N THR A 22 -6.65 7.83 1.07
CA THR A 22 -6.62 8.62 -0.15
C THR A 22 -5.17 8.86 -0.56
N TYR A 23 -4.86 8.70 -1.84
CA TYR A 23 -3.53 8.98 -2.39
C TYR A 23 -3.62 9.64 -3.77
N TYR A 24 -2.55 10.35 -4.15
CA TYR A 24 -2.35 10.86 -5.51
C TYR A 24 -1.12 10.19 -6.12
N GLY A 25 -1.34 9.32 -7.10
CA GLY A 25 -0.31 8.43 -7.65
C GLY A 25 -0.89 7.49 -8.70
N ARG A 26 -0.17 6.42 -9.08
CA ARG A 26 -0.68 5.44 -10.04
C ARG A 26 -1.71 4.51 -9.42
N GLY A 27 -2.82 4.30 -10.12
CA GLY A 27 -3.86 3.38 -9.67
C GLY A 27 -4.97 3.15 -10.71
N LYS A 28 -6.14 2.63 -10.30
CA LYS A 28 -6.50 2.25 -8.92
C LYS A 28 -5.91 0.90 -8.46
N HIS A 29 -5.57 0.02 -9.40
CA HIS A 29 -5.09 -1.32 -9.09
C HIS A 29 -3.61 -1.34 -8.68
N ASP A 30 -3.22 -2.40 -7.98
CA ASP A 30 -1.84 -2.61 -7.54
C ASP A 30 -0.88 -2.63 -8.75
N ASN A 31 0.23 -1.93 -8.62
CA ASN A 31 1.21 -1.77 -9.68
C ASN A 31 2.64 -1.77 -9.11
N TYR A 32 3.62 -2.06 -9.96
CA TYR A 32 5.04 -2.21 -9.58
C TYR A 32 5.94 -1.52 -10.61
N ASN A 33 7.21 -1.32 -10.27
CA ASN A 33 8.16 -0.61 -11.11
C ASN A 33 8.28 -1.17 -12.55
N ASP A 34 8.11 -2.48 -12.71
CA ASP A 34 8.12 -3.22 -13.98
C ASP A 34 6.72 -3.43 -14.59
N ARG A 35 5.64 -3.10 -13.85
CA ARG A 35 4.24 -3.27 -14.24
C ARG A 35 3.37 -2.10 -13.75
N LYS A 36 3.51 -0.93 -14.40
CA LYS A 36 2.75 0.29 -14.05
C LYS A 36 2.17 1.09 -15.22
N THR A 37 2.46 0.70 -16.46
CA THR A 37 2.08 1.46 -17.66
C THR A 37 0.57 1.54 -17.90
N GLY A 38 -0.20 0.56 -17.39
CA GLY A 38 -1.67 0.55 -17.44
C GLY A 38 -2.36 1.32 -16.32
N ALA A 39 -1.62 1.89 -15.37
CA ALA A 39 -2.16 2.62 -14.23
C ALA A 39 -1.92 4.14 -14.40
N PHE A 40 -3.00 4.92 -14.42
CA PHE A 40 -2.94 6.38 -14.59
C PHE A 40 -2.64 7.08 -13.26
N ILE A 41 -2.04 8.27 -13.34
CA ILE A 41 -1.80 9.12 -12.17
C ILE A 41 -3.03 9.97 -11.93
N GLU A 42 -3.78 9.65 -10.89
CA GLU A 42 -4.99 10.35 -10.46
C GLU A 42 -5.10 10.32 -8.93
N GLN A 43 -6.13 10.98 -8.39
CA GLN A 43 -6.46 10.87 -6.98
C GLN A 43 -7.43 9.70 -6.76
N PHE A 44 -7.04 8.75 -5.92
CA PHE A 44 -7.85 7.60 -5.58
C PHE A 44 -8.21 7.61 -4.08
N SER A 45 -9.45 7.24 -3.77
CA SER A 45 -9.96 7.11 -2.40
C SER A 45 -10.64 5.77 -2.18
N GLY A 46 -10.54 5.24 -0.96
CA GLY A 46 -11.16 3.98 -0.55
C GLY A 46 -10.90 3.66 0.92
N LYS A 47 -11.13 2.42 1.30
CA LYS A 47 -10.74 1.90 2.62
C LYS A 47 -9.43 1.13 2.50
N VAL A 48 -8.61 1.12 3.54
CA VAL A 48 -7.36 0.31 3.59
C VAL A 48 -7.63 -1.18 3.31
N LYS A 49 -8.79 -1.72 3.70
CA LYS A 49 -9.16 -3.11 3.41
C LYS A 49 -9.34 -3.39 1.90
N ASP A 50 -9.65 -2.36 1.11
CA ASP A 50 -9.91 -2.51 -0.33
C ASP A 50 -8.60 -2.68 -1.13
N GLU A 51 -7.46 -2.41 -0.50
CA GLU A 51 -6.11 -2.64 -1.06
C GLU A 51 -5.69 -4.12 -0.98
N PHE A 52 -6.46 -4.96 -0.29
CA PHE A 52 -6.17 -6.38 -0.14
C PHE A 52 -6.48 -7.13 -1.44
N VAL A 53 -5.48 -7.83 -1.98
CA VAL A 53 -5.63 -8.68 -3.16
C VAL A 53 -5.67 -10.16 -2.75
N HIS A 54 -6.74 -10.86 -3.13
CA HIS A 54 -6.97 -12.27 -2.77
C HIS A 54 -6.13 -13.24 -3.61
N PHE A 55 -4.80 -13.21 -3.43
CA PHE A 55 -3.94 -14.24 -3.99
C PHE A 55 -4.14 -15.57 -3.26
N PRO A 56 -4.09 -16.73 -3.96
CA PRO A 56 -4.18 -18.05 -3.31
C PRO A 56 -3.08 -18.25 -2.26
N LYS A 57 -1.87 -17.78 -2.57
CA LYS A 57 -0.74 -17.71 -1.64
C LYS A 57 -0.51 -16.25 -1.22
N PRO A 58 -0.41 -15.98 0.10
CA PRO A 58 -0.02 -14.68 0.64
C PRO A 58 1.31 -14.20 0.04
N GLN A 59 1.30 -13.01 -0.53
CA GLN A 59 2.42 -12.38 -1.24
C GLN A 59 2.30 -10.85 -1.10
N ASP A 60 3.32 -10.11 -1.54
CA ASP A 60 3.26 -8.64 -1.62
C ASP A 60 2.11 -8.17 -2.52
N MET A 61 1.38 -7.14 -2.07
CA MET A 61 0.17 -6.63 -2.71
C MET A 61 -0.09 -5.17 -2.32
N GLY A 62 -1.02 -4.51 -3.02
CA GLY A 62 -1.49 -3.16 -2.67
C GLY A 62 -0.44 -2.06 -2.83
N ASN A 63 0.57 -2.27 -3.68
CA ASN A 63 1.58 -1.27 -4.00
C ASN A 63 1.07 -0.29 -5.05
N HIS A 64 1.40 0.98 -4.88
CA HIS A 64 1.16 2.06 -5.83
C HIS A 64 2.46 2.81 -6.10
N GLU A 65 2.85 2.90 -7.37
CA GLU A 65 4.03 3.63 -7.82
C GLU A 65 3.75 5.13 -8.04
N GLU A 66 4.81 5.93 -7.99
CA GLU A 66 4.77 7.38 -8.27
C GLU A 66 3.76 8.15 -7.42
N VAL A 67 3.59 7.72 -6.17
CA VAL A 67 2.74 8.37 -5.17
C VAL A 67 3.40 9.67 -4.70
N ARG A 68 2.68 10.77 -4.90
CA ARG A 68 3.09 12.13 -4.53
C ARG A 68 2.62 12.53 -3.15
N TRP A 69 1.54 11.92 -2.67
CA TRP A 69 1.12 11.95 -1.28
C TRP A 69 0.14 10.81 -1.00
N ILE A 70 0.10 10.37 0.25
CA ILE A 70 -0.83 9.36 0.76
C ILE A 70 -1.34 9.80 2.13
N SER A 71 -2.62 9.61 2.39
CA SER A 71 -3.28 10.01 3.62
C SER A 71 -4.10 8.87 4.19
N LEU A 72 -4.10 8.78 5.52
CA LEU A 72 -4.86 7.82 6.29
C LEU A 72 -5.63 8.58 7.37
N THR A 73 -6.96 8.53 7.31
CA THR A 73 -7.85 9.30 8.20
C THR A 73 -8.96 8.45 8.79
N ASP A 74 -9.55 8.93 9.89
CA ASP A 74 -10.80 8.42 10.43
C ASP A 74 -12.00 9.07 9.72
N ASN A 75 -13.23 8.69 10.09
CA ASN A 75 -14.44 9.24 9.47
C ASN A 75 -14.71 10.72 9.81
N GLN A 76 -13.97 11.30 10.75
CA GLN A 76 -14.04 12.72 11.09
C GLN A 76 -12.96 13.52 10.33
N GLY A 77 -12.12 12.85 9.54
CA GLY A 77 -11.02 13.46 8.80
C GLY A 77 -9.73 13.64 9.62
N ASN A 78 -9.69 13.17 10.87
CA ASN A 78 -8.45 13.23 11.66
C ASN A 78 -7.50 12.11 11.20
N GLY A 79 -6.22 12.39 11.11
CA GLY A 79 -5.24 11.40 10.67
C GLY A 79 -3.89 12.00 10.32
N ALA A 80 -3.23 11.39 9.34
CA ALA A 80 -1.94 11.85 8.85
C ALA A 80 -1.89 11.83 7.32
N ILE A 81 -1.10 12.75 6.77
CA ILE A 81 -0.69 12.76 5.38
C ILE A 81 0.83 12.62 5.31
N PHE A 82 1.31 11.80 4.38
CA PHE A 82 2.71 11.58 4.11
C PHE A 82 3.02 12.14 2.73
N ILE A 83 3.95 13.09 2.69
CA ILE A 83 4.36 13.81 1.48
C ILE A 83 5.87 13.61 1.34
N PRO A 84 6.34 12.80 0.37
CA PRO A 84 7.76 12.65 0.11
C PRO A 84 8.29 13.85 -0.71
N ASN A 85 9.61 14.07 -0.69
CA ASN A 85 10.25 15.09 -1.52
C ASN A 85 10.21 14.75 -3.02
N GLU A 86 10.22 13.46 -3.35
CA GLU A 86 10.13 12.91 -4.70
C GLU A 86 9.08 11.78 -4.70
N PRO A 87 8.41 11.47 -5.83
CA PRO A 87 7.41 10.41 -5.86
C PRO A 87 7.94 9.07 -5.31
N MET A 88 7.14 8.41 -4.47
CA MET A 88 7.51 7.15 -3.81
C MET A 88 6.61 6.00 -4.23
N SER A 89 7.04 4.76 -3.97
CA SER A 89 6.14 3.60 -3.90
C SER A 89 5.46 3.57 -2.53
N ALA A 90 4.15 3.36 -2.47
CA ALA A 90 3.43 3.29 -1.20
C ALA A 90 2.41 2.14 -1.17
N SER A 91 2.20 1.58 0.01
CA SER A 91 1.20 0.55 0.28
C SER A 91 0.62 0.76 1.67
N ALA A 92 -0.69 0.55 1.83
CA ALA A 92 -1.36 0.54 3.13
C ALA A 92 -2.20 -0.74 3.24
N LEU A 93 -1.89 -1.58 4.23
CA LEU A 93 -2.60 -2.84 4.47
C LEU A 93 -2.94 -2.96 5.95
N GLN A 94 -4.03 -3.68 6.26
CA GLN A 94 -4.47 -3.94 7.64
C GLN A 94 -3.57 -4.91 8.41
N TYR A 95 -2.57 -5.50 7.74
CA TYR A 95 -1.72 -6.55 8.28
C TYR A 95 -0.25 -6.24 8.01
N THR A 96 0.63 -6.69 8.90
CA THR A 96 2.08 -6.52 8.74
C THR A 96 2.66 -7.53 7.75
N ALA A 97 3.67 -7.15 6.99
CA ALA A 97 4.38 -8.05 6.05
C ALA A 97 4.83 -9.36 6.73
N LYS A 98 5.27 -9.29 8.00
CA LYS A 98 5.66 -10.46 8.81
C LYS A 98 4.51 -11.44 9.04
N ARG A 99 3.24 -10.98 9.06
CA ARG A 99 2.07 -11.86 9.19
C ARG A 99 1.73 -12.59 7.88
N TYR A 100 2.08 -12.02 6.73
CA TYR A 100 1.86 -12.63 5.41
C TYR A 100 2.77 -13.84 5.18
N ASP A 101 4.07 -13.71 5.46
CA ASP A 101 5.10 -14.72 5.16
C ASP A 101 4.87 -16.08 5.86
N PHE A 102 4.27 -16.07 7.06
CA PHE A 102 4.01 -17.29 7.83
C PHE A 102 2.68 -18.01 7.47
N SER A 103 1.82 -17.40 6.66
CA SER A 103 0.52 -17.99 6.30
C SER A 103 0.59 -18.81 5.01
N ARG A 104 0.18 -20.09 5.05
CA ARG A 104 0.18 -20.99 3.87
C ARG A 104 -0.96 -20.70 2.89
N THR A 105 -2.01 -19.99 3.31
CA THR A 105 -3.21 -19.65 2.53
C THR A 105 -3.76 -18.29 2.95
N SER A 106 -4.33 -17.54 2.01
CA SER A 106 -4.88 -16.19 2.27
C SER A 106 -6.17 -16.19 3.12
N THR A 107 -6.87 -17.33 3.24
CA THR A 107 -8.08 -17.46 4.08
C THR A 107 -7.81 -17.26 5.58
N ARG A 108 -6.55 -17.31 6.04
CA ARG A 108 -6.18 -17.11 7.46
C ARG A 108 -5.85 -15.65 7.81
N ILE A 109 -5.81 -14.78 6.81
CA ILE A 109 -5.45 -13.36 6.95
C ILE A 109 -6.59 -12.43 6.57
N ALA A 110 -7.57 -12.86 5.76
CA ALA A 110 -8.79 -12.10 5.44
C ALA A 110 -9.85 -12.19 6.55
#